data_AF-A0A972GXC0-F1
#
_entry.id   AF-A0A972GXC0-F1
#
_cell.length_a   1.000
_cell.length_b   1.000
_cell.length_c   1.000
_cell.angle_alpha   90.00
_cell.angle_beta   90.00
_cell.angle_gamma   90.00
#
_symmetry.space_group_name_H-M   'P 1'
#
loop_
_entity.id
_entity.type
_entity.pdbx_description
1 polymer ?
#
loop_
_entity_poly.entity_id
_entity_poly.type
_entity_poly.pdbx_seq_one_letter_code
_entity_poly.pdbx_strand_id
1 'polypeptide(L)'
;MTAEQANKWRKRRMMGKSKYVMFYGVVTWGIILAALFTGMEWITQQSFTTSWVYIRVIVFGILGFFIANFRWDARERMFQSH
;
A
#
# COMPACT_ATOMS: atom_id res chain seq x y z
N MET A 1 6.55 -13.32 -16.26
CA MET A 1 5.36 -13.59 -15.41
C MET A 1 4.85 -14.99 -15.75
N THR A 2 4.50 -15.85 -14.80
CA THR A 2 3.91 -17.16 -15.15
C THR A 2 2.46 -17.00 -15.63
N ALA A 3 1.93 -17.95 -16.41
CA ALA A 3 0.57 -17.89 -16.97
C ALA A 3 -0.51 -17.70 -15.88
N GLU A 4 -0.35 -18.31 -14.71
CA GLU A 4 -1.24 -18.11 -13.57
C GLU A 4 -1.19 -16.68 -13.00
N GLN A 5 0.00 -16.10 -12.91
CA GLN A 5 0.19 -14.73 -12.45
C GLN A 5 -0.45 -13.73 -13.41
N ALA A 6 -0.35 -13.98 -14.73
CA ALA A 6 -0.99 -13.21 -15.78
C ALA A 6 -2.52 -13.21 -15.66
N ASN A 7 -3.13 -14.37 -15.44
CA ASN A 7 -4.58 -14.46 -15.22
C ASN A 7 -5.03 -13.74 -13.94
N LYS A 8 -4.27 -13.89 -12.84
CA LYS A 8 -4.56 -13.16 -11.59
C LYS A 8 -4.38 -11.65 -11.74
N TRP A 9 -3.43 -11.20 -12.55
CA TRP A 9 -3.23 -9.78 -12.84
C TRP A 9 -4.34 -9.23 -13.73
N ARG A 10 -4.76 -9.97 -14.77
CA ARG A 10 -5.86 -9.59 -15.66
C ARG A 10 -7.15 -9.33 -14.87
N LYS A 11 -7.49 -10.19 -13.91
CA LYS A 11 -8.62 -9.97 -12.98
C LYS A 11 -8.46 -8.71 -12.13
N ARG A 12 -7.26 -8.46 -11.60
CA ARG A 12 -6.97 -7.26 -10.79
C ARG A 12 -6.96 -5.97 -11.62
N ARG A 13 -6.57 -6.05 -12.89
CA ARG A 13 -6.54 -4.91 -13.83
C ARG A 13 -7.94 -4.35 -14.09
N MET A 14 -8.95 -5.22 -14.15
CA MET A 14 -10.35 -4.83 -14.37
C MET A 14 -10.92 -3.91 -13.28
N MET A 15 -10.37 -3.93 -12.06
CA MET A 15 -10.78 -2.99 -11.00
C MET A 15 -10.33 -1.55 -11.26
N GLY A 16 -9.37 -1.34 -12.17
CA GLY A 16 -8.80 -0.04 -12.48
C GLY A 16 -7.69 0.38 -11.52
N LYS A 17 -6.74 1.17 -12.05
CA LYS A 17 -5.53 1.62 -11.35
C LYS A 17 -5.85 2.37 -10.05
N SER A 18 -6.81 3.28 -10.08
CA SER A 18 -7.16 4.10 -8.91
C SER A 18 -7.67 3.26 -7.73
N LYS A 19 -8.59 2.31 -7.97
CA LYS A 19 -9.12 1.44 -6.91
C LYS A 19 -8.04 0.49 -6.37
N TYR A 20 -7.18 -0.02 -7.25
CA TYR A 20 -6.06 -0.85 -6.83
C TYR A 20 -5.08 -0.09 -5.92
N VAL A 21 -4.68 1.12 -6.32
CA VAL A 21 -3.75 1.94 -5.54
C VAL A 21 -4.37 2.35 -4.20
N MET A 22 -5.66 2.65 -4.16
CA MET A 22 -6.37 2.96 -2.93
C MET A 22 -6.41 1.75 -1.98
N PHE A 23 -6.86 0.58 -2.43
CA PHE A 23 -6.98 -0.61 -1.57
C PHE A 23 -5.63 -1.24 -1.21
N TYR A 24 -4.80 -1.53 -2.21
CA TYR A 24 -3.54 -2.26 -2.02
C TYR A 24 -2.36 -1.35 -1.67
N GLY A 25 -2.49 -0.04 -1.90
CA GLY A 25 -1.52 0.96 -1.50
C GLY A 25 -1.92 1.60 -0.20
N VAL A 26 -2.81 2.59 -0.30
CA VAL A 26 -3.14 3.48 0.81
C VAL A 26 -3.74 2.74 1.99
N VAL A 27 -4.75 1.90 1.76
CA VAL A 27 -5.43 1.16 2.84
C VAL A 27 -4.51 0.10 3.43
N THR A 28 -3.89 -0.73 2.59
CA THR A 28 -3.02 -1.80 3.08
C THR A 28 -1.79 -1.26 3.81
N TRP A 29 -1.04 -0.33 3.20
CA TRP A 29 0.16 0.23 3.83
C TRP A 29 -0.17 1.20 4.97
N GLY A 30 -1.20 2.04 4.81
CA GLY A 30 -1.64 2.96 5.85
C GLY A 30 -2.06 2.22 7.12
N ILE A 31 -2.86 1.16 6.99
CA ILE A 31 -3.28 0.35 8.15
C ILE A 31 -2.09 -0.42 8.75
N ILE A 32 -1.26 -1.08 7.92
CA ILE A 32 -0.12 -1.87 8.42
C ILE A 32 0.89 -0.98 9.15
N LEU A 33 1.25 0.16 8.57
CA LEU A 33 2.21 1.09 9.17
C LEU A 33 1.63 1.77 10.40
N ALA A 34 0.35 2.15 10.39
CA ALA A 34 -0.32 2.69 11.58
C ALA A 34 -0.32 1.67 12.72
N ALA A 35 -0.68 0.41 12.45
CA ALA A 35 -0.68 -0.66 13.45
C ALA A 35 0.74 -0.95 13.99
N LEU A 36 1.74 -1.04 13.10
CA LEU A 36 3.14 -1.24 13.47
C LEU A 36 3.67 -0.13 14.37
N PHE A 37 3.47 1.13 13.98
CA PHE A 37 3.95 2.27 14.76
C PHE A 37 3.17 2.42 16.06
N THR A 38 1.86 2.17 16.07
CA THR A 38 1.06 2.21 17.30
C THR A 38 1.52 1.13 18.28
N GLY A 39 1.76 -0.10 17.81
CA GLY A 39 2.29 -1.18 18.65
C GLY A 39 3.71 -0.90 19.16
N MET A 40 4.58 -0.34 18.30
CA MET A 40 5.95 0.03 18.67
C MET A 40 5.98 1.16 19.70
N GLU A 41 5.13 2.17 19.52
CA GLU A 41 5.01 3.31 20.44
C GLU A 41 4.47 2.88 21.81
N TRP A 42 3.54 1.93 21.83
CA TRP A 42 3.05 1.30 23.06
C TRP A 42 4.16 0.57 23.84
N ILE A 43 5.10 -0.08 23.15
CA ILE A 43 6.22 -0.80 23.78
C ILE A 43 7.32 0.17 24.26
N THR A 44 7.58 1.25 23.53
CA THR A 44 8.79 2.07 23.72
C THR A 44 8.61 3.31 24.58
N GLN A 45 7.52 4.07 24.41
CA GLN A 45 7.49 5.46 24.88
C GLN A 45 6.54 5.71 26.05
N GLN A 46 5.52 4.88 26.27
CA GLN A 46 4.44 5.10 27.26
C GLN A 46 3.76 6.50 27.22
N SER A 47 4.17 7.40 26.33
CA SER A 47 3.58 8.71 26.08
C SER A 47 2.92 8.70 24.70
N PHE A 48 1.60 8.86 24.67
CA PHE A 48 0.83 8.78 23.43
C PHE A 48 0.45 10.19 22.97
N THR A 49 1.16 10.71 21.96
CA THR A 49 0.82 12.00 21.35
C THR A 49 -0.02 11.76 20.10
N THR A 50 -1.34 11.89 20.23
CA THR A 50 -2.30 11.62 19.16
C THR A 50 -2.03 12.44 17.89
N SER A 51 -1.54 13.67 18.02
CA SER A 51 -1.17 14.53 16.87
C SER A 51 -0.11 13.89 15.97
N TRP A 52 0.83 13.14 16.55
CA TRP A 52 1.91 12.49 15.81
C TRP A 52 1.42 11.27 15.02
N VAL A 53 0.42 10.56 15.56
CA VAL A 53 -0.24 9.44 14.89
C VAL A 53 -0.92 9.89 13.60
N TYR A 54 -1.65 11.00 13.64
CA TYR A 54 -2.31 11.55 12.43
C TYR A 54 -1.30 11.93 11.35
N ILE A 55 -0.19 12.58 11.72
CA ILE A 55 0.87 12.94 10.78
C ILE A 55 1.47 11.69 10.13
N ARG A 56 1.77 10.64 10.92
CA ARG A 56 2.27 9.36 10.41
C ARG A 56 1.29 8.70 9.45
N VAL A 57 0.00 8.67 9.77
CA VAL A 57 -1.03 8.10 8.88
C VAL A 57 -1.07 8.82 7.53
N ILE A 58 -0.97 10.15 7.53
CA ILE A 58 -0.94 10.94 6.28
C ILE A 58 0.33 10.64 5.49
N VAL A 59 1.51 10.70 6.11
CA VAL A 59 2.80 10.45 5.45
C VAL A 59 2.87 9.03 4.91
N PHE A 60 2.49 8.03 5.71
CA PHE A 60 2.48 6.63 5.29
C PHE A 60 1.39 6.32 4.26
N GLY A 61 0.25 7.01 4.30
CA GLY A 61 -0.77 6.95 3.26
C GLY A 61 -0.24 7.43 1.91
N ILE A 62 0.50 8.54 1.90
CA ILE A 62 1.16 9.08 0.69
C ILE A 62 2.24 8.10 0.19
N LEU A 63 3.09 7.58 1.07
CA LEU A 63 4.10 6.59 0.69
C LEU A 63 3.45 5.30 0.12
N GLY A 64 2.40 4.80 0.77
CA GLY A 64 1.62 3.66 0.30
C GLY A 64 0.99 3.88 -1.07
N PHE A 65 0.52 5.10 -1.33
CA PHE A 65 0.01 5.51 -2.65
C PHE A 65 1.11 5.38 -3.72
N PHE A 66 2.28 5.98 -3.50
CA PHE A 66 3.39 5.90 -4.46
C PHE A 66 3.86 4.47 -4.68
N ILE A 67 4.06 3.69 -3.61
CA ILE A 67 4.50 2.30 -3.69
C ILE A 67 3.52 1.46 -4.52
N ALA A 68 2.21 1.59 -4.29
CA ALA A 68 1.23 0.83 -5.08
C ALA A 68 1.13 1.31 -6.52
N ASN A 69 1.33 2.61 -6.77
CA ASN A 69 1.35 3.16 -8.12
C ASN A 69 2.55 2.62 -8.92
N PHE A 70 3.75 2.64 -8.33
CA PHE A 70 4.94 2.01 -8.92
C PHE A 70 4.76 0.51 -9.11
N ARG A 71 4.18 -0.19 -8.11
CA ARG A 71 3.95 -1.63 -8.22
C ARG A 71 2.94 -1.98 -9.30
N TRP A 72 1.94 -1.13 -9.53
CA TRP A 72 1.03 -1.28 -10.66
C TRP A 72 1.76 -1.12 -11.98
N ASP A 73 2.51 -0.03 -12.16
CA ASP A 73 3.25 0.23 -13.40
C ASP A 73 4.27 -0.88 -13.70
N ALA A 74 5.01 -1.35 -12.70
CA ALA A 74 5.95 -2.47 -12.85
C ALA A 74 5.25 -3.76 -13.32
N ARG A 75 4.06 -4.06 -12.79
CA ARG A 75 3.27 -5.24 -13.21
C ARG A 75 2.63 -5.05 -14.58
N GLU A 76 2.22 -3.83 -14.92
CA GLU A 76 1.70 -3.48 -16.24
C GLU A 76 2.77 -3.71 -17.31
N ARG A 77 4.01 -3.23 -17.06
CA ARG A 77 5.17 -3.41 -17.94
C ARG A 77 5.55 -4.88 -18.10
N MET A 78 5.62 -5.63 -17.00
CA MET A 78 5.88 -7.07 -17.06
C MET A 78 4.81 -7.84 -17.84
N PHE A 79 3.56 -7.42 -17.75
CA PHE A 79 2.45 -8.04 -18.48
C PHE A 79 2.47 -7.69 -19.98
N GLN A 80 2.90 -6.49 -20.37
CA GLN A 80 3.03 -6.11 -21.78
C GLN A 80 4.28 -6.66 -22.46
N SER A 81 5.30 -7.03 -21.68
CA SER A 81 6.55 -7.64 -22.17
C SER A 81 6.47 -9.14 -22.45
N HIS A 82 5.30 -9.76 -22.34
CA HIS A 82 5.02 -11.17 -22.66
C HIS A 82 3.80 -11.24 -23.58
#